data_AF-A0A496UVU9-F1
#
_entry.id   AF-A0A496UVU9-F1
#
_cell.length_a   1.000
_cell.length_b   1.000
_cell.length_c   1.000
_cell.angle_alpha   90.00
_cell.angle_beta   90.00
_cell.angle_gamma   90.00
#
_symmetry.space_group_name_H-M   'P 1'
#
loop_
_entity.id
_entity.type
_entity.pdbx_description
1 polymer ?
#
loop_
_entity_poly.entity_id
_entity_poly.type
_entity_poly.pdbx_seq_one_letter_code
_entity_poly.pdbx_strand_id
1 'polypeptide(L)'
;MADYIAGPVYPTPGLAPPQFGVILWGVAPLQIHRKKISMTTVLINYGHYLGLAGLFAGLALELALFRPRVDGAIARRLALADTLYGLAAVLVLVTGLLRLFAGDKPASYFGVNFIFHIKLTVFVVVAFMSIWPAMKFFGGGRAVDGVEHTFPSAVGILLRIELALLLLIPLLGTMVARGFGFRG
;
A
#
# COMPACT_ATOMS: atom_id res chain seq x y z
N MET A 1 -50.61 -9.89 -1.73
CA MET A 1 -51.06 -11.25 -1.33
C MET A 1 -49.96 -12.20 -1.80
N ALA A 2 -48.85 -12.33 -1.07
CA ALA A 2 -48.65 -12.99 0.23
C ALA A 2 -48.50 -14.51 0.08
N ASP A 3 -47.50 -15.05 0.81
CA ASP A 3 -47.27 -16.46 1.19
C ASP A 3 -46.28 -17.24 0.30
N TYR A 4 -45.28 -17.99 0.79
CA TYR A 4 -44.77 -18.25 2.15
C TYR A 4 -43.37 -18.87 2.00
N ILE A 5 -42.51 -18.64 2.98
CA ILE A 5 -41.11 -19.08 3.04
C ILE A 5 -41.03 -20.60 3.24
N ALA A 6 -40.43 -21.34 2.30
CA ALA A 6 -39.94 -22.69 2.57
C ALA A 6 -38.50 -22.57 3.10
N GLY A 7 -38.35 -22.52 4.42
CA GLY A 7 -37.05 -22.62 5.08
C GLY A 7 -36.43 -24.01 4.90
N PRO A 8 -35.11 -24.16 5.09
CA PRO A 8 -34.45 -25.45 5.00
C PRO A 8 -34.97 -26.40 6.09
N VAL A 9 -35.41 -27.58 5.68
CA VAL A 9 -35.80 -28.68 6.56
C VAL A 9 -34.54 -29.18 7.28
N TYR A 10 -34.42 -28.92 8.58
CA TYR A 10 -33.38 -29.55 9.39
C TYR A 10 -33.79 -30.99 9.71
N PRO A 11 -32.89 -31.98 9.53
CA PRO A 11 -33.17 -33.35 9.95
C PRO A 11 -33.30 -33.42 11.47
N THR A 12 -34.31 -34.15 11.94
CA THR A 12 -34.58 -34.45 13.35
C THR A 12 -33.38 -35.19 13.98
N PRO A 13 -32.92 -34.80 15.19
CA PRO A 13 -31.78 -35.45 15.83
C PRO A 13 -32.22 -36.82 16.39
N GLY A 14 -31.68 -37.90 15.83
CA GLY A 14 -31.91 -39.25 16.38
C GLY A 14 -31.73 -40.42 15.41
N LEU A 15 -31.63 -40.19 14.10
CA LEU A 15 -31.36 -41.26 13.13
C LEU A 15 -29.93 -41.12 12.59
N ALA A 16 -29.07 -42.11 12.84
CA ALA A 16 -27.76 -42.17 12.22
C ALA A 16 -27.92 -42.15 10.68
N PRO A 17 -27.19 -41.29 9.95
CA PRO A 17 -27.36 -41.20 8.50
C PRO A 17 -26.95 -42.54 7.84
N PRO A 18 -27.68 -43.01 6.82
CA PRO A 18 -27.32 -44.23 6.12
C PRO A 18 -25.95 -44.08 5.45
N GLN A 19 -25.05 -45.04 5.73
CA GLN A 19 -23.69 -45.15 5.16
C GLN A 19 -23.60 -45.17 3.61
N PHE A 20 -24.71 -45.05 2.89
CA PHE A 20 -24.77 -45.09 1.43
C PHE A 20 -24.50 -43.74 0.73
N GLY A 21 -24.32 -42.63 1.48
CA GLY A 21 -24.11 -41.30 0.89
C GLY A 21 -22.70 -40.99 0.36
N VAL A 22 -21.71 -41.86 0.58
CA VAL A 22 -20.29 -41.54 0.31
C VAL A 22 -19.83 -41.94 -1.11
N ILE A 23 -20.59 -42.77 -1.83
CA ILE A 23 -20.14 -43.36 -3.11
C ILE A 23 -20.78 -42.69 -4.35
N LEU A 24 -21.87 -41.94 -4.21
CA LEU A 24 -22.63 -41.36 -5.35
C LEU A 24 -22.44 -39.85 -5.59
N TRP A 25 -21.78 -39.13 -4.68
CA TRP A 25 -21.40 -37.72 -4.85
C TRP A 25 -19.89 -37.58 -4.65
N GLY A 26 -19.10 -37.95 -5.66
CA GLY A 26 -17.63 -37.87 -5.68
C GLY A 26 -17.02 -36.46 -5.58
N VAL A 27 -17.66 -35.56 -4.85
CA VAL A 27 -17.11 -34.29 -4.41
C VAL A 27 -16.80 -34.43 -2.92
N ALA A 28 -15.53 -34.71 -2.61
CA ALA A 28 -15.00 -34.44 -1.28
C ALA A 28 -15.49 -33.04 -0.88
N PRO A 29 -16.04 -32.83 0.34
CA PRO A 29 -16.36 -31.49 0.79
C PRO A 29 -15.07 -30.70 0.66
N LEU A 30 -15.02 -29.74 -0.29
CA LEU A 30 -13.91 -28.82 -0.38
C LEU A 30 -13.83 -28.18 0.99
N GLN A 31 -12.86 -28.62 1.79
CA GLN A 31 -12.45 -27.95 3.00
C GLN A 31 -11.85 -26.64 2.50
N ILE A 32 -12.72 -25.66 2.22
CA ILE A 32 -12.32 -24.29 1.94
C ILE A 32 -11.69 -23.85 3.25
N HIS A 33 -10.38 -24.01 3.34
CA HIS A 33 -9.58 -23.55 4.45
C HIS A 33 -9.64 -22.01 4.41
N ARG A 34 -10.77 -21.44 4.85
CA ARG A 34 -10.93 -20.00 5.01
C ARG A 34 -9.96 -19.62 6.11
N LYS A 35 -8.79 -19.15 5.71
CA LYS A 35 -7.90 -18.43 6.62
C LYS A 35 -8.75 -17.34 7.28
N LYS A 36 -8.89 -17.41 8.61
CA LYS A 36 -9.75 -16.49 9.37
C LYS A 36 -9.16 -15.08 9.23
N ILE A 37 -9.91 -14.18 8.60
CA ILE A 37 -9.54 -12.75 8.53
C ILE A 37 -9.47 -12.23 9.97
N SER A 38 -8.28 -11.79 10.38
CA SER A 38 -8.06 -11.21 11.71
C SER A 38 -8.17 -9.69 11.63
N MET A 39 -8.69 -9.05 12.68
CA MET A 39 -8.75 -7.58 12.78
C MET A 39 -7.38 -6.94 12.52
N THR A 40 -6.29 -7.59 12.96
CA THR A 40 -4.91 -7.15 12.71
C THR A 40 -4.60 -7.05 11.22
N THR A 41 -5.01 -8.03 10.42
CA THR A 41 -4.76 -8.04 8.96
C THR A 41 -5.53 -6.92 8.25
N VAL A 42 -6.72 -6.58 8.75
CA VAL A 42 -7.53 -5.45 8.24
C VAL A 42 -6.82 -4.13 8.52
N LEU A 43 -6.38 -3.91 9.77
CA LEU A 43 -5.68 -2.69 10.17
C LEU A 43 -4.36 -2.50 9.41
N ILE A 44 -3.59 -3.57 9.23
CA ILE A 44 -2.34 -3.54 8.45
C ILE A 44 -2.62 -3.12 6.99
N ASN A 45 -3.62 -3.74 6.36
CA ASN A 45 -3.97 -3.41 4.97
C ASN A 45 -4.50 -1.98 4.84
N TYR A 46 -5.37 -1.55 5.75
CA TYR A 46 -5.91 -0.19 5.78
C TYR A 46 -4.81 0.85 5.98
N GLY A 47 -3.90 0.63 6.93
CA GLY A 47 -2.75 1.49 7.17
C GLY A 47 -1.84 1.59 5.94
N HIS A 48 -1.65 0.49 5.21
CA HIS A 48 -0.88 0.51 3.96
C HIS A 48 -1.53 1.36 2.88
N TYR A 49 -2.85 1.28 2.70
CA TYR A 49 -3.58 2.11 1.74
C TYR A 49 -3.60 3.57 2.16
N LEU A 50 -3.74 3.86 3.45
CA LEU A 50 -3.66 5.21 3.99
C LEU A 50 -2.27 5.81 3.76
N GLY A 51 -1.21 5.03 3.99
CA GLY A 51 0.16 5.43 3.68
C GLY A 51 0.37 5.68 2.19
N LEU A 52 -0.16 4.83 1.30
CA LEU A 52 -0.08 5.05 -0.14
C LEU A 52 -0.79 6.36 -0.54
N ALA A 53 -2.00 6.60 -0.02
CA ALA A 53 -2.70 7.86 -0.25
C ALA A 53 -1.91 9.06 0.27
N GLY A 54 -1.28 8.95 1.44
CA GLY A 54 -0.42 9.97 2.02
C GLY A 54 0.82 10.26 1.16
N LEU A 55 1.46 9.25 0.58
CA LEU A 55 2.59 9.43 -0.34
C LEU A 55 2.18 10.25 -1.56
N PHE A 56 1.08 9.89 -2.21
CA PHE A 56 0.59 10.65 -3.37
C PHE A 56 0.15 12.06 -2.98
N ALA A 57 -0.52 12.23 -1.86
CA ALA A 57 -0.98 13.52 -1.39
C ALA A 57 0.17 14.47 -1.03
N GLY A 58 1.16 13.99 -0.27
CA GLY A 58 2.34 14.76 0.10
C GLY A 58 3.15 15.20 -1.11
N LEU A 59 3.48 14.26 -2.01
CA LEU A 59 4.26 14.55 -3.20
C LEU A 59 3.52 15.43 -4.21
N ALA A 60 2.20 15.25 -4.36
CA ALA A 60 1.39 16.13 -5.19
C ALA A 60 1.34 17.56 -4.61
N LEU A 61 1.27 17.70 -3.29
CA LEU A 61 1.31 18.98 -2.62
C LEU A 61 2.67 19.66 -2.79
N GLU A 62 3.78 18.93 -2.66
CA GLU A 62 5.12 19.44 -2.95
C GLU A 62 5.22 19.94 -4.38
N LEU A 63 4.77 19.15 -5.36
CA LEU A 63 4.82 19.54 -6.76
C LEU A 63 3.93 20.76 -7.06
N ALA A 64 2.78 20.87 -6.40
CA ALA A 64 1.87 22.01 -6.54
C ALA A 64 2.45 23.30 -5.95
N LEU A 65 3.10 23.20 -4.79
CA LEU A 65 3.71 24.34 -4.09
C LEU A 65 5.08 24.74 -4.65
N PHE A 66 5.82 23.79 -5.22
CA PHE A 66 7.20 24.00 -5.62
C PHE A 66 7.33 25.07 -6.71
N ARG A 67 8.13 26.08 -6.42
CA ARG A 67 8.68 27.04 -7.36
C ARG A 67 10.17 27.23 -7.06
N PRO A 68 11.02 27.58 -8.04
CA PRO A 68 12.43 27.86 -7.79
C PRO A 68 12.66 28.98 -6.78
N ARG A 69 11.68 29.86 -6.62
CA ARG A 69 11.68 30.99 -5.68
C ARG A 69 10.35 31.02 -4.95
N VAL A 70 10.38 30.99 -3.63
CA VAL A 70 9.19 31.01 -2.79
C VAL A 70 9.41 31.90 -1.57
N ASP A 71 8.32 32.42 -1.00
CA ASP A 71 8.36 33.10 0.28
C ASP A 71 8.51 32.10 1.46
N GLY A 72 8.74 32.64 2.66
CA GLY A 72 8.88 31.83 3.86
C GLY A 72 7.61 31.01 4.20
N ALA A 73 6.42 31.53 3.92
CA ALA A 73 5.16 30.83 4.21
C ALA A 73 5.00 29.58 3.34
N ILE A 74 5.27 29.67 2.04
CA ILE A 74 5.26 28.55 1.10
C ILE A 74 6.39 27.58 1.42
N ALA A 75 7.60 28.06 1.78
CA ALA A 75 8.70 27.19 2.20
C ALA A 75 8.31 26.32 3.41
N ARG A 76 7.60 26.87 4.40
CA ARG A 76 7.08 26.09 5.54
C ARG A 76 6.05 25.05 5.13
N ARG A 77 5.13 25.41 4.22
CA ARG A 77 4.14 24.46 3.69
C ARG A 77 4.79 23.34 2.90
N LEU A 78 5.87 23.64 2.17
CA LEU A 78 6.65 22.66 1.43
C LEU A 78 7.34 21.67 2.37
N ALA A 79 7.96 22.15 3.45
CA ALA A 79 8.54 21.30 4.49
C ALA A 79 7.49 20.44 5.22
N LEU A 80 6.27 20.97 5.45
CA LEU A 80 5.17 20.19 6.01
C LEU A 80 4.68 19.10 5.04
N ALA A 81 4.61 19.41 3.74
CA ALA A 81 4.25 18.44 2.70
C ALA A 81 5.29 17.30 2.64
N ASP A 82 6.58 17.64 2.68
CA ASP A 82 7.70 16.69 2.73
C ASP A 82 7.68 15.84 4.00
N THR A 83 7.32 16.42 5.14
CA THR A 83 7.12 15.67 6.39
C THR A 83 5.98 14.66 6.25
N LEU A 84 4.84 15.07 5.67
CA LEU A 84 3.70 14.18 5.43
C LEU A 84 4.08 13.03 4.48
N TYR A 85 4.78 13.36 3.40
CA TYR A 85 5.31 12.38 2.45
C TYR A 85 6.25 11.38 3.12
N GLY A 86 7.23 11.86 3.89
CA GLY A 86 8.18 11.01 4.61
C GLY A 86 7.51 10.09 5.65
N LEU A 87 6.57 10.61 6.43
CA LEU A 87 5.79 9.81 7.38
C LEU A 87 4.93 8.76 6.67
N ALA A 88 4.33 9.12 5.54
CA ALA A 88 3.57 8.19 4.72
C ALA A 88 4.47 7.08 4.13
N ALA A 89 5.69 7.40 3.71
CA ALA A 89 6.68 6.42 3.26
C ALA A 89 7.00 5.40 4.36
N VAL A 90 7.25 5.87 5.59
CA VAL A 90 7.50 5.00 6.74
C VAL A 90 6.28 4.10 7.01
N LEU A 91 5.08 4.66 6.99
CA LEU A 91 3.85 3.90 7.20
C LEU A 91 3.67 2.80 6.15
N VAL A 92 3.91 3.10 4.86
CA VAL A 92 3.86 2.12 3.76
C VAL A 92 4.90 1.03 3.93
N LEU A 93 6.13 1.38 4.31
CA LEU A 93 7.20 0.41 4.51
C LEU A 93 6.88 -0.55 5.66
N VAL A 94 6.53 -0.02 6.83
CA VAL A 94 6.20 -0.81 8.03
C VAL A 94 5.02 -1.72 7.75
N THR A 95 3.90 -1.18 7.25
CA THR A 95 2.73 -1.99 6.94
C THR A 95 2.99 -2.97 5.80
N GLY A 96 3.80 -2.60 4.81
CA GLY A 96 4.20 -3.48 3.71
C GLY A 96 4.98 -4.70 4.19
N LEU A 97 5.95 -4.50 5.09
CA LEU A 97 6.68 -5.59 5.73
C LEU A 97 5.77 -6.47 6.58
N LEU A 98 4.86 -5.87 7.36
CA LEU A 98 3.88 -6.63 8.14
C LEU A 98 2.98 -7.50 7.25
N ARG A 99 2.62 -7.05 6.04
CA ARG A 99 1.85 -7.85 5.08
C ARG A 99 2.60 -9.08 4.57
N LEU A 100 3.94 -9.09 4.59
CA LEU A 100 4.73 -10.28 4.20
C LEU A 100 4.55 -11.42 5.20
N PHE A 101 4.33 -11.10 6.48
CA PHE A 101 4.23 -12.10 7.55
C PHE A 101 2.77 -12.38 7.96
N ALA A 102 1.90 -11.37 7.93
CA ALA A 102 0.49 -11.51 8.32
C ALA A 102 -0.46 -11.79 7.14
N GLY A 103 0.02 -11.59 5.90
CA GLY A 103 -0.80 -11.66 4.69
C GLY A 103 -1.19 -13.07 4.25
N ASP A 104 -2.00 -13.14 3.20
CA ASP A 104 -2.63 -14.38 2.73
C ASP A 104 -1.69 -15.29 1.93
N LYS A 105 -0.56 -14.77 1.48
CA LYS A 105 0.48 -15.52 0.76
C LYS A 105 1.67 -15.78 1.68
N PRO A 106 2.33 -16.96 1.60
CA PRO A 106 3.51 -17.25 2.41
C PRO A 106 4.67 -16.31 2.03
N ALA A 107 5.54 -16.00 2.98
CA ALA A 107 6.70 -15.13 2.73
C ALA A 107 7.59 -15.61 1.56
N SER A 108 7.69 -16.94 1.38
CA SER A 108 8.40 -17.56 0.26
C SER A 108 7.89 -17.14 -1.12
N TYR A 109 6.58 -16.84 -1.24
CA TYR A 109 5.99 -16.34 -2.48
C TYR A 109 6.63 -15.02 -2.92
N PHE A 110 6.87 -14.11 -1.98
CA PHE A 110 7.45 -12.80 -2.28
C PHE A 110 8.96 -12.91 -2.55
N GLY A 111 9.65 -13.85 -1.90
CA GLY A 111 11.09 -14.07 -2.10
C GLY A 111 11.47 -14.50 -3.52
N VAL A 112 10.63 -15.32 -4.19
CA VAL A 112 10.89 -15.78 -5.56
C VAL A 112 10.21 -14.93 -6.64
N ASN A 113 9.37 -13.97 -6.25
CA ASN A 113 8.63 -13.14 -7.20
C ASN A 113 9.50 -11.95 -7.66
N PHE A 114 9.99 -11.99 -8.89
CA PHE A 114 10.86 -10.91 -9.42
C PHE A 114 10.15 -9.55 -9.48
N ILE A 115 8.84 -9.50 -9.73
CA ILE A 115 8.07 -8.23 -9.77
C ILE A 115 7.95 -7.63 -8.37
N PHE A 116 7.86 -8.45 -7.32
CA PHE A 116 7.92 -7.97 -5.95
C PHE A 116 9.25 -7.26 -5.66
N HIS A 117 10.37 -7.83 -6.12
CA HIS A 117 11.69 -7.19 -5.98
C HIS A 117 11.77 -5.87 -6.75
N ILE A 118 11.28 -5.81 -7.99
CA ILE A 118 11.20 -4.54 -8.73
C ILE A 118 10.39 -3.50 -7.94
N LYS A 119 9.22 -3.87 -7.43
CA LYS A 119 8.37 -2.96 -6.64
C LYS A 119 9.14 -2.42 -5.43
N LEU A 120 9.83 -3.29 -4.71
CA LEU A 120 10.62 -2.91 -3.54
C LEU A 120 11.80 -2.00 -3.92
N THR A 121 12.52 -2.32 -5.01
CA THR A 121 13.61 -1.49 -5.52
C THR A 121 13.12 -0.11 -5.93
N VAL A 122 12.00 0.00 -6.66
CA VAL A 122 11.42 1.29 -7.04
C VAL A 122 11.07 2.11 -5.80
N PHE A 123 10.44 1.50 -4.79
CA PHE A 123 10.12 2.18 -3.54
C PHE A 123 11.39 2.71 -2.83
N VAL A 124 12.44 1.89 -2.75
CA VAL A 124 13.72 2.27 -2.12
C VAL A 124 14.41 3.38 -2.90
N VAL A 125 14.47 3.29 -4.22
CA VAL A 125 15.07 4.33 -5.08
C VAL A 125 14.34 5.67 -4.89
N VAL A 126 13.01 5.67 -4.90
CA VAL A 126 12.19 6.87 -4.65
C VAL A 126 12.47 7.44 -3.25
N ALA A 127 12.56 6.59 -2.23
CA ALA A 127 12.89 7.04 -0.87
C ALA A 127 14.28 7.69 -0.78
N PHE A 128 15.28 7.14 -1.46
CA PHE A 128 16.63 7.72 -1.51
C PHE A 128 16.67 9.04 -2.29
N MET A 129 15.94 9.14 -3.41
CA MET A 129 15.85 10.37 -4.19
C MET A 129 15.27 11.53 -3.35
N SER A 130 14.25 11.24 -2.55
CA SER A 130 13.54 12.22 -1.74
C SER A 130 14.38 12.82 -0.59
N ILE A 131 15.49 12.16 -0.20
CA ILE A 131 16.41 12.71 0.82
C ILE A 131 16.99 14.07 0.37
N TRP A 132 17.28 14.23 -0.93
CA TRP A 132 17.89 15.47 -1.41
C TRP A 132 16.93 16.68 -1.39
N PRO A 133 15.69 16.60 -1.92
CA PRO A 133 14.65 17.62 -1.72
C PRO A 133 14.43 17.94 -0.24
N ALA A 134 14.28 16.92 0.61
CA ALA A 134 14.08 17.10 2.04
C ALA A 134 15.19 17.95 2.67
N MET A 135 16.46 17.61 2.41
CA MET A 135 17.60 18.42 2.88
C MET A 135 17.53 19.88 2.42
N LYS A 136 16.98 20.17 1.23
CA LYS A 136 16.82 21.54 0.74
C LYS A 136 15.66 22.25 1.41
N PHE A 137 14.53 21.58 1.63
CA PHE A 137 13.37 22.17 2.29
C PHE A 137 13.65 22.48 3.77
N PHE A 138 14.46 21.68 4.45
CA PHE A 138 14.84 21.90 5.85
C PHE A 138 16.14 22.70 6.05
N GLY A 139 17.07 22.71 5.09
CA GLY A 139 18.41 23.26 5.25
C GLY A 139 18.54 24.78 5.13
N GLY A 140 17.49 25.50 4.70
CA GLY A 140 17.54 26.95 4.41
C GLY A 140 17.49 27.89 5.63
N GLY A 141 17.64 27.37 6.86
CA GLY A 141 17.26 28.09 8.07
C GLY A 141 15.74 28.10 8.24
N ARG A 142 15.23 28.22 9.47
CA ARG A 142 13.79 28.37 9.72
C ARG A 142 13.29 29.47 8.80
N ALA A 143 12.33 29.15 7.92
CA ALA A 143 11.78 30.10 6.97
C ALA A 143 11.45 31.41 7.69
N VAL A 144 12.24 32.45 7.43
CA VAL A 144 12.08 33.75 8.06
C VAL A 144 11.14 34.53 7.17
N ASP A 145 10.03 35.00 7.73
CA ASP A 145 9.06 35.79 6.98
C ASP A 145 9.73 37.02 6.37
N GLY A 146 9.56 37.22 5.06
CA GLY A 146 10.18 38.30 4.30
C GLY A 146 11.51 37.94 3.60
N VAL A 147 12.04 36.73 3.77
CA VAL A 147 13.22 36.24 3.04
C VAL A 147 12.79 35.29 1.93
N GLU A 148 13.23 35.55 0.70
CA GLU A 148 12.98 34.69 -0.46
C GLU A 148 13.89 33.46 -0.41
N HIS A 149 13.29 32.27 -0.48
CA HIS A 149 14.02 31.00 -0.53
C HIS A 149 14.19 30.56 -1.98
N THR A 150 15.43 30.34 -2.39
CA THR A 150 15.75 29.84 -3.72
C THR A 150 16.11 28.36 -3.69
N PHE A 151 15.42 27.57 -4.50
CA PHE A 151 15.69 26.15 -4.70
C PHE A 151 16.26 25.87 -6.10
N PRO A 152 17.15 24.88 -6.25
CA PRO A 152 17.58 24.43 -7.57
C PRO A 152 16.39 23.93 -8.40
N SER A 153 16.32 24.31 -9.67
CA SER A 153 15.27 23.85 -10.60
C SER A 153 15.24 22.31 -10.74
N ALA A 154 16.37 21.65 -10.53
CA ALA A 154 16.49 20.19 -10.51
C ALA A 154 15.58 19.52 -9.46
N VAL A 155 15.23 20.19 -8.37
CA VAL A 155 14.27 19.67 -7.38
C VAL A 155 12.91 19.40 -8.04
N GLY A 156 12.40 20.34 -8.84
CA GLY A 156 11.13 20.16 -9.53
C GLY A 156 11.13 19.04 -10.57
N ILE A 157 12.27 18.75 -11.19
CA ILE A 157 12.43 17.59 -12.07
C ILE A 157 12.38 16.30 -11.24
N LEU A 158 13.08 16.28 -10.11
CA LEU A 158 13.15 15.13 -9.23
C LEU A 158 11.77 14.75 -8.68
N LEU A 159 10.98 15.73 -8.19
CA LEU A 159 9.62 15.52 -7.71
C LEU A 159 8.70 14.89 -8.77
N ARG A 160 8.87 15.27 -10.05
CA ARG A 160 8.10 14.68 -11.17
C ARG A 160 8.51 13.24 -11.45
N ILE A 161 9.81 12.95 -11.40
CA ILE A 161 10.33 11.59 -11.58
C ILE A 161 9.87 10.71 -10.42
N GLU A 162 9.95 11.20 -9.18
CA GLU A 162 9.45 10.51 -7.99
C GLU A 162 7.97 10.19 -8.13
N LEU A 163 7.15 11.12 -8.60
CA LEU A 163 5.72 10.88 -8.80
C LEU A 163 5.46 9.82 -9.86
N ALA A 164 6.20 9.85 -10.98
CA ALA A 164 6.10 8.85 -12.02
C ALA A 164 6.49 7.44 -11.52
N LEU A 165 7.56 7.34 -10.74
CA LEU A 165 7.98 6.09 -10.10
C LEU A 165 6.98 5.63 -9.03
N LEU A 166 6.41 6.55 -8.26
CA LEU A 166 5.41 6.26 -7.25
C LEU A 166 4.13 5.67 -7.87
N LEU A 167 3.70 6.17 -9.03
CA LEU A 167 2.58 5.63 -9.80
C LEU A 167 2.81 4.18 -10.27
N LEU A 168 4.06 3.78 -10.48
CA LEU A 168 4.42 2.41 -10.85
C LEU A 168 4.22 1.43 -9.68
N ILE A 169 4.38 1.87 -8.43
CA ILE A 169 4.34 0.99 -7.26
C ILE A 169 2.97 0.29 -7.07
N PRO A 170 1.82 0.98 -7.14
CA PRO A 170 0.51 0.32 -7.11
C PRO A 170 0.31 -0.65 -8.28
N LEU A 171 0.74 -0.29 -9.48
CA LEU A 171 0.65 -1.16 -10.67
C LEU A 171 1.43 -2.46 -10.45
N LEU A 172 2.68 -2.38 -10.01
CA LEU A 172 3.46 -3.57 -9.68
C LEU A 172 2.80 -4.37 -8.54
N GLY A 173 2.18 -3.68 -7.58
CA GLY A 173 1.41 -4.30 -6.50
C GLY A 173 0.23 -5.15 -7.00
N THR A 174 -0.54 -4.64 -7.98
CA THR A 174 -1.66 -5.41 -8.56
C THR A 174 -1.16 -6.60 -9.37
N MET A 175 -0.05 -6.46 -10.09
CA MET A 175 0.60 -7.57 -10.80
C MET A 175 1.03 -8.70 -9.85
N VAL A 176 1.71 -8.36 -8.75
CA VAL A 176 2.12 -9.33 -7.72
C VAL A 176 0.91 -10.01 -7.07
N ALA A 177 -0.18 -9.26 -6.81
CA ALA A 177 -1.40 -9.83 -6.25
C ALA A 177 -2.05 -10.87 -7.19
N ARG A 178 -1.96 -10.64 -8.51
CA ARG A 178 -2.52 -11.50 -9.56
C ARG A 178 -1.63 -12.70 -9.94
N GLY A 179 -0.43 -12.84 -9.36
CA GLY A 179 0.45 -13.98 -9.65
C GLY A 179 1.56 -13.70 -10.66
N PHE A 180 1.62 -12.51 -11.26
CA PHE A 180 2.69 -12.20 -12.22
C PHE A 180 4.06 -12.19 -11.55
N GLY A 181 5.08 -12.62 -12.28
CA GLY A 181 6.47 -12.63 -11.80
C GLY A 181 6.80 -13.76 -10.84
N PHE A 182 5.83 -14.61 -10.49
CA PHE A 182 6.07 -15.81 -9.70
C PHE A 182 6.68 -16.90 -10.59
N ARG A 183 7.86 -17.38 -10.23
CA ARG A 183 8.56 -18.52 -10.86
C ARG A 183 8.71 -19.60 -9.79
N GLY A 184 7.66 -20.38 -9.58
CA GLY A 184 7.58 -21.42 -8.56
C GLY A 184 6.36 -22.29 -8.75
#